data_AF-A0A7Y2IYZ6-F1
#
_entry.id   AF-A0A7Y2IYZ6-F1
#
_cell.length_a   1.000
_cell.length_b   1.000
_cell.length_c   1.000
_cell.angle_alpha   90.00
_cell.angle_beta   90.00
_cell.angle_gamma   90.00
#
_symmetry.space_group_name_H-M   'P 1'
#
loop_
_entity.id
_entity.type
_entity.pdbx_description
1 polymer ?
#
loop_
_entity_poly.entity_id
_entity_poly.type
_entity_poly.pdbx_seq_one_letter_code
_entity_poly.pdbx_strand_id
1 'polypeptide(L)'
;GNGAPFPPDGSDYDVSYLVPATRALLFDAALSDPFKVSRSGDKAIVELAGKQLITIQKPDEAKLEQQLAHLRTYADLRGDRVAEIQVQTDDILSFFSAITYLDEKRRGHTLELLNATVRLAIHVEMQIKHYCRTRRPQALSNQVQPMIQTPDHSAFPSGHATEAFAVATVLYLLREDGAGTYANATSGLGGHSDPLYRAAHRIATNRTVAGVHYPCDSAAGAMLGLALGTAVRDMGRATSAGGLASPLSFGFTSTASQTAKFNYADDFDIDWLAARAAPLDGTRLVAKSPMINQLWSLAKAEWAG
;
A
#
# COMPACT_ATOMS: atom_id res chain seq x y z
N GLY A 1 -2.14 28.48 -41.43
CA GLY A 1 -1.97 29.46 -40.36
C GLY A 1 -2.65 28.92 -39.13
N ASN A 2 -1.87 28.83 -38.04
CA ASN A 2 -2.25 28.83 -36.62
C ASN A 2 -3.32 27.85 -36.12
N GLY A 3 -2.85 26.77 -35.48
CA GLY A 3 -3.56 26.07 -34.40
C GLY A 3 -2.51 25.35 -33.57
N ALA A 4 -2.20 25.84 -32.38
CA ALA A 4 -1.04 25.42 -31.59
C ALA A 4 -0.99 23.89 -31.33
N PRO A 5 0.19 23.24 -31.36
CA PRO A 5 0.33 21.80 -31.09
C PRO A 5 0.01 21.41 -29.64
N PHE A 6 -0.15 22.41 -28.76
CA PHE A 6 -0.51 22.25 -27.36
C PHE A 6 -1.76 23.09 -27.09
N PRO A 7 -2.68 22.61 -26.23
CA PRO A 7 -3.88 23.36 -25.87
C PRO A 7 -3.48 24.77 -25.39
N PRO A 8 -4.13 25.84 -25.87
CA PRO A 8 -3.81 27.20 -25.43
C PRO A 8 -4.08 27.34 -23.93
N ASP A 9 -3.12 27.91 -23.21
CA ASP A 9 -3.14 28.31 -21.79
C ASP A 9 -4.12 27.51 -20.89
N GLY A 10 -3.98 26.18 -20.91
CA GLY A 10 -4.59 25.30 -19.92
C GLY A 10 -3.97 25.53 -18.54
N SER A 11 -4.63 25.07 -17.48
CA SER A 11 -4.01 25.06 -16.16
C SER A 11 -2.70 24.25 -16.18
N ASP A 12 -1.67 24.66 -15.43
CA ASP A 12 -0.36 23.96 -15.34
C ASP A 12 -0.46 22.46 -14.95
N TYR A 13 -1.63 22.02 -14.48
CA TYR A 13 -1.91 20.65 -14.07
C TYR A 13 -2.78 19.85 -15.06
N ASP A 14 -3.23 20.44 -16.18
CA ASP A 14 -3.94 19.69 -17.23
C ASP A 14 -2.95 18.83 -18.03
N VAL A 15 -3.12 17.52 -17.94
CA VAL A 15 -2.28 16.53 -18.63
C VAL A 15 -3.07 15.71 -19.66
N SER A 16 -4.33 16.09 -19.93
CA SER A 16 -5.24 15.31 -20.79
C SER A 16 -4.78 15.17 -22.24
N TYR A 17 -4.00 16.15 -22.74
CA TYR A 17 -3.46 16.16 -24.09
C TYR A 17 -2.23 15.23 -24.28
N LEU A 18 -1.65 14.73 -23.18
CA LEU A 18 -0.47 13.87 -23.22
C LEU A 18 -0.86 12.40 -23.41
N VAL A 19 0.04 11.58 -23.95
CA VAL A 19 -0.16 10.13 -24.00
C VAL A 19 -0.06 9.49 -22.60
N PRO A 20 -0.68 8.31 -22.35
CA PRO A 20 -0.72 7.70 -21.01
C PRO A 20 0.65 7.54 -20.35
N ALA A 21 1.66 7.13 -21.11
CA ALA A 21 3.03 6.96 -20.60
C ALA A 21 3.62 8.28 -20.07
N THR A 22 3.36 9.41 -20.74
CA THR A 22 3.85 10.72 -20.29
C THR A 22 3.06 11.22 -19.08
N ARG A 23 1.74 10.99 -19.05
CA ARG A 23 0.92 11.30 -17.86
C ARG A 23 1.42 10.54 -16.63
N ALA A 24 1.74 9.26 -16.78
CA ALA A 24 2.26 8.43 -15.70
C ALA A 24 3.52 9.03 -15.06
N LEU A 25 4.46 9.54 -15.86
CA LEU A 25 5.66 10.21 -15.33
C LEU A 25 5.33 11.46 -14.50
N LEU A 26 4.35 12.26 -14.94
CA LEU A 26 3.93 13.45 -14.21
C LEU A 26 3.19 13.10 -12.92
N PHE A 27 2.33 12.09 -12.95
CA PHE A 27 1.67 11.59 -11.74
C PHE A 27 2.66 11.02 -10.73
N ASP A 28 3.70 10.31 -11.19
CA ASP A 28 4.75 9.77 -10.32
C ASP A 28 5.54 10.91 -9.65
N ALA A 29 5.94 11.93 -10.41
CA ALA A 29 6.60 13.10 -9.85
C ALA A 29 5.70 13.81 -8.83
N ALA A 30 4.45 14.07 -9.18
CA ALA A 30 3.49 14.76 -8.33
C ALA A 30 3.10 13.98 -7.07
N LEU A 31 3.07 12.63 -7.13
CA LEU A 31 2.81 11.78 -5.98
C LEU A 31 4.02 11.66 -5.06
N SER A 32 5.22 11.50 -5.63
CA SER A 32 6.44 11.19 -4.88
C SER A 32 7.13 12.40 -4.25
N ASP A 33 7.05 13.58 -4.88
CA ASP A 33 7.73 14.81 -4.44
C ASP A 33 7.52 15.17 -2.95
N PRO A 34 6.29 15.11 -2.39
CA PRO A 34 6.09 15.46 -0.99
C PRO A 34 6.53 14.36 -0.01
N PHE A 35 6.90 13.16 -0.49
CA PHE A 35 7.32 12.06 0.38
C PHE A 35 8.82 12.11 0.68
N LYS A 36 9.16 11.82 1.93
CA LYS A 36 10.54 11.61 2.34
C LYS A 36 10.63 10.38 3.23
N VAL A 37 11.57 9.50 2.95
CA VAL A 37 11.90 8.37 3.81
C VAL A 37 13.25 8.64 4.46
N SER A 38 13.31 8.50 5.78
CA SER A 38 14.55 8.66 6.54
C SER A 38 14.72 7.53 7.56
N ARG A 39 15.93 7.40 8.11
CA ARG A 39 16.25 6.41 9.13
C ARG A 39 16.61 7.10 10.44
N SER A 40 16.07 6.60 11.54
CA SER A 40 16.47 6.95 12.90
C SER A 40 16.65 5.68 13.73
N GLY A 41 17.89 5.31 14.00
CA GLY A 41 18.22 4.06 14.71
C GLY A 41 17.72 2.80 13.98
N ASP A 42 16.83 2.07 14.64
CA ASP A 42 16.14 0.87 14.14
C ASP A 42 14.80 1.18 13.45
N LYS A 43 14.47 2.46 13.23
CA LYS A 43 13.20 2.89 12.65
C LYS A 43 13.40 3.54 11.28
N ALA A 44 12.51 3.24 10.36
CA ALA A 44 12.28 4.03 9.17
C ALA A 44 11.11 4.99 9.41
N ILE A 45 11.27 6.25 9.01
CA ILE A 45 10.27 7.31 9.18
C ILE A 45 9.87 7.77 7.78
N VAL A 46 8.59 7.65 7.47
CA VAL A 46 7.99 8.19 6.25
C VAL A 46 7.32 9.51 6.62
N GLU A 47 7.66 10.55 5.88
CA GLU A 47 7.10 11.89 6.01
C GLU A 47 6.36 12.25 4.72
N LEU A 48 5.30 13.06 4.87
CA LEU A 48 4.56 13.68 3.79
C LEU A 48 4.52 15.19 4.05
N ALA A 49 5.09 15.98 3.15
CA ALA A 49 5.23 17.43 3.27
C ALA A 49 5.80 17.89 4.62
N GLY A 50 6.86 17.21 5.08
CA GLY A 50 7.55 17.51 6.34
C GLY A 50 6.76 17.12 7.61
N LYS A 51 5.67 16.37 7.47
CA LYS A 51 4.92 15.78 8.59
C LYS A 51 5.09 14.27 8.59
N GLN A 52 5.42 13.70 9.74
CA GLN A 52 5.60 12.25 9.89
C GLN A 52 4.28 11.52 9.61
N LEU A 53 4.22 10.72 8.56
CA LEU A 53 3.06 9.91 8.19
C LEU A 53 3.03 8.60 9.00
N ILE A 54 4.11 7.83 8.94
CA ILE A 54 4.25 6.55 9.62
C ILE A 54 5.70 6.27 10.00
N THR A 55 5.90 5.71 11.19
CA THR A 55 7.16 5.14 11.64
C THR A 55 7.06 3.62 11.62
N ILE A 56 8.03 2.96 10.98
CA ILE A 56 8.15 1.51 10.90
C ILE A 56 9.41 1.08 11.66
N GLN A 57 9.25 0.32 12.75
CA GLN A 57 10.37 -0.29 13.45
C GLN A 57 10.87 -1.54 12.70
N LYS A 58 12.20 -1.69 12.56
CA LYS A 58 12.83 -2.92 12.06
C LYS A 58 12.57 -4.06 13.06
N PRO A 59 12.25 -5.29 12.59
CA PRO A 59 12.18 -6.44 13.47
C PRO A 59 13.54 -6.80 14.08
N ASP A 60 13.50 -7.28 15.32
CA ASP A 60 14.59 -8.03 15.94
C ASP A 60 14.77 -9.38 15.21
N GLU A 61 15.91 -9.56 14.55
CA GLU A 61 16.20 -10.75 13.75
C GLU A 61 16.25 -12.03 14.60
N ALA A 62 16.63 -11.94 15.88
CA ALA A 62 16.66 -13.09 16.77
C ALA A 62 15.26 -13.63 17.10
N LYS A 63 14.21 -12.83 16.88
CA LYS A 63 12.82 -13.22 17.15
C LYS A 63 12.07 -13.68 15.90
N LEU A 64 12.63 -13.49 14.71
CA LEU A 64 12.00 -13.89 13.45
C LEU A 64 11.86 -15.41 13.31
N GLU A 65 12.67 -16.20 14.02
CA GLU A 65 12.52 -17.66 14.04
C GLU A 65 11.12 -18.10 14.53
N GLN A 66 10.49 -17.32 15.41
CA GLN A 66 9.14 -17.61 15.90
C GLN A 66 8.09 -17.58 14.78
N GLN A 67 8.31 -16.76 13.75
CA GLN A 67 7.42 -16.64 12.59
C GLN A 67 7.58 -17.79 11.58
N LEU A 68 8.64 -18.60 11.68
CA LEU A 68 8.84 -19.75 10.78
C LEU A 68 7.80 -20.85 10.98
N ALA A 69 7.19 -20.95 12.17
CA ALA A 69 6.11 -21.90 12.44
C ALA A 69 4.87 -21.60 11.56
N HIS A 70 4.49 -20.33 11.44
CA HIS A 70 3.41 -19.90 10.54
C HIS A 70 3.75 -20.19 9.10
N LEU A 71 4.95 -19.81 8.65
CA LEU A 71 5.38 -20.06 7.27
C LEU A 71 5.34 -21.54 6.88
N ARG A 72 5.78 -22.43 7.78
CA ARG A 72 5.68 -23.89 7.57
C ARG A 72 4.24 -24.35 7.46
N THR A 73 3.35 -23.83 8.31
CA THR A 73 1.91 -24.14 8.26
C THR A 73 1.28 -23.67 6.93
N TYR A 74 1.63 -22.47 6.47
CA TYR A 74 1.17 -21.94 5.18
C TYR A 74 1.72 -22.71 3.96
N ALA A 75 2.79 -23.50 4.12
CA ALA A 75 3.34 -24.29 3.02
C ALA A 75 2.35 -25.34 2.50
N ASP A 76 1.41 -25.81 3.34
CA ASP A 76 0.38 -26.76 2.94
C ASP A 76 -0.56 -26.18 1.86
N LEU A 77 -0.70 -24.85 1.79
CA LEU A 77 -1.55 -24.18 0.79
C LEU A 77 -0.87 -24.03 -0.58
N ARG A 78 0.41 -24.39 -0.74
CA ARG A 78 1.16 -24.12 -1.98
C ARG A 78 0.53 -24.74 -3.22
N GLY A 79 -0.01 -25.94 -3.09
CA GLY A 79 -0.69 -26.63 -4.19
C GLY A 79 -1.85 -25.81 -4.75
N ASP A 80 -2.69 -25.27 -3.87
CA ASP A 80 -3.88 -24.50 -4.26
C ASP A 80 -3.55 -23.07 -4.68
N ARG A 81 -2.45 -22.50 -4.18
CA ARG A 81 -2.12 -21.08 -4.35
C ARG A 81 -1.10 -20.79 -5.44
N VAL A 82 -0.41 -21.80 -5.99
CA VAL A 82 0.70 -21.58 -6.93
C VAL A 82 0.31 -20.72 -8.13
N ALA A 83 -0.82 -21.02 -8.79
CA ALA A 83 -1.23 -20.28 -9.99
C ALA A 83 -1.51 -18.80 -9.68
N GLU A 84 -2.16 -18.55 -8.56
CA GLU A 84 -2.42 -17.20 -8.05
C GLU A 84 -1.13 -16.47 -7.68
N ILE A 85 -0.22 -17.15 -6.99
CA ILE A 85 1.08 -16.60 -6.57
C ILE A 85 1.91 -16.15 -7.76
N GLN A 86 1.93 -16.95 -8.83
CA GLN A 86 2.68 -16.67 -10.06
C GLN A 86 2.17 -15.38 -10.72
N VAL A 87 0.86 -15.26 -10.96
CA VAL A 87 0.27 -14.04 -11.57
C VAL A 87 0.57 -12.80 -10.71
N GLN A 88 0.38 -12.92 -9.39
CA GLN A 88 0.62 -11.83 -8.46
C GLN A 88 2.07 -11.34 -8.41
N THR A 89 3.03 -12.08 -8.96
CA THR A 89 4.43 -11.63 -9.03
C THR A 89 4.54 -10.33 -9.82
N ASP A 90 3.81 -10.24 -10.94
CA ASP A 90 3.88 -9.10 -11.87
C ASP A 90 2.55 -8.33 -11.96
N ASP A 91 1.42 -8.94 -11.62
CA ASP A 91 0.09 -8.34 -11.74
C ASP A 91 -0.78 -8.61 -10.51
N ILE A 92 -0.82 -7.62 -9.62
CA ILE A 92 -1.77 -7.60 -8.50
C ILE A 92 -3.08 -6.89 -8.84
N LEU A 93 -3.10 -6.03 -9.86
CA LEU A 93 -4.26 -5.18 -10.17
C LEU A 93 -5.43 -5.98 -10.73
N SER A 94 -5.17 -7.04 -11.51
CA SER A 94 -6.24 -7.90 -12.05
C SER A 94 -7.11 -8.55 -10.97
N PHE A 95 -6.56 -8.82 -9.78
CA PHE A 95 -7.32 -9.34 -8.64
C PHE A 95 -8.32 -8.34 -8.07
N PHE A 96 -8.02 -7.05 -8.18
CA PHE A 96 -8.97 -5.98 -7.84
C PHE A 96 -9.95 -5.74 -8.99
N SER A 97 -9.50 -5.83 -10.25
CA SER A 97 -10.37 -5.73 -11.44
C SER A 97 -11.50 -6.77 -11.42
N ALA A 98 -11.23 -7.98 -10.93
CA ALA A 98 -12.22 -9.03 -10.78
C ALA A 98 -13.36 -8.68 -9.80
N ILE A 99 -13.12 -7.74 -8.87
CA ILE A 99 -14.09 -7.30 -7.86
C ILE A 99 -14.85 -6.07 -8.36
N THR A 100 -14.17 -5.17 -9.06
CA THR A 100 -14.69 -3.82 -9.32
C THR A 100 -14.82 -3.44 -10.80
N TYR A 101 -14.60 -4.39 -11.71
CA TYR A 101 -14.72 -4.19 -13.15
C TYR A 101 -13.80 -3.08 -13.68
N LEU A 102 -12.56 -3.00 -13.17
CA LEU A 102 -11.55 -2.09 -13.70
C LEU A 102 -11.22 -2.47 -15.16
N ASP A 103 -11.42 -1.52 -16.05
CA ASP A 103 -11.26 -1.65 -17.49
C ASP A 103 -10.93 -0.26 -18.04
N GLU A 104 -9.97 -0.16 -18.94
CA GLU A 104 -9.53 1.10 -19.56
C GLU A 104 -10.68 1.95 -20.10
N LYS A 105 -11.74 1.34 -20.63
CA LYS A 105 -12.88 2.07 -21.19
C LYS A 105 -13.86 2.59 -20.14
N ARG A 106 -13.92 1.97 -18.97
CA ARG A 106 -14.90 2.29 -17.91
C ARG A 106 -14.27 3.01 -16.73
N ARG A 107 -13.00 2.72 -16.46
CA ARG A 107 -12.25 3.04 -15.24
C ARG A 107 -10.82 3.47 -15.57
N GLY A 108 -10.62 4.15 -16.71
CA GLY A 108 -9.29 4.52 -17.21
C GLY A 108 -8.54 5.44 -16.25
N HIS A 109 -9.21 6.45 -15.69
CA HIS A 109 -8.60 7.36 -14.73
C HIS A 109 -8.33 6.68 -13.39
N THR A 110 -9.24 5.78 -12.96
CA THR A 110 -8.98 4.92 -11.80
C THR A 110 -7.74 4.06 -12.01
N LEU A 111 -7.57 3.43 -13.19
CA LEU A 111 -6.39 2.62 -13.49
C LEU A 111 -5.09 3.45 -13.48
N GLU A 112 -5.10 4.68 -14.01
CA GLU A 112 -3.94 5.57 -13.93
C GLU A 112 -3.57 5.91 -12.49
N LEU A 113 -4.57 6.22 -11.66
CA LEU A 113 -4.39 6.51 -10.24
C LEU A 113 -3.84 5.30 -9.46
N LEU A 114 -4.38 4.10 -9.71
CA LEU A 114 -3.92 2.88 -9.05
C LEU A 114 -2.50 2.50 -9.47
N ASN A 115 -2.18 2.61 -10.76
CA ASN A 115 -0.82 2.38 -11.24
C ASN A 115 0.19 3.37 -10.63
N ALA A 116 -0.17 4.65 -10.52
CA ALA A 116 0.66 5.65 -9.85
C ALA A 116 0.80 5.36 -8.34
N THR A 117 -0.25 4.84 -7.70
CA THR A 117 -0.24 4.41 -6.29
C THR A 117 0.73 3.24 -6.08
N VAL A 118 0.73 2.23 -6.97
CA VAL A 118 1.67 1.10 -6.90
C VAL A 118 3.11 1.59 -7.04
N ARG A 119 3.40 2.45 -8.01
CA ARG A 119 4.75 3.01 -8.19
C ARG A 119 5.22 3.86 -7.00
N LEU A 120 4.31 4.63 -6.39
CA LEU A 120 4.57 5.34 -5.14
C LEU A 120 4.89 4.37 -3.99
N ALA A 121 4.11 3.30 -3.85
CA ALA A 121 4.34 2.27 -2.83
C ALA A 121 5.73 1.66 -2.98
N ILE A 122 6.09 1.21 -4.20
CA ILE A 122 7.42 0.69 -4.54
C ILE A 122 8.52 1.70 -4.17
N HIS A 123 8.36 2.98 -4.56
CA HIS A 123 9.33 4.03 -4.28
C HIS A 123 9.59 4.21 -2.77
N VAL A 124 8.54 4.17 -1.95
CA VAL A 124 8.65 4.33 -0.50
C VAL A 124 9.21 3.07 0.16
N GLU A 125 8.67 1.90 -0.15
CA GLU A 125 9.05 0.67 0.56
C GLU A 125 10.48 0.21 0.25
N MET A 126 10.99 0.48 -0.96
CA MET A 126 12.36 0.09 -1.32
C MET A 126 13.39 0.83 -0.49
N GLN A 127 13.11 2.09 -0.11
CA GLN A 127 13.94 2.85 0.82
C GLN A 127 13.90 2.24 2.23
N ILE A 128 12.70 1.86 2.71
CA ILE A 128 12.55 1.19 4.01
C ILE A 128 13.29 -0.16 4.02
N LYS A 129 13.13 -0.97 2.98
CA LYS A 129 13.85 -2.25 2.80
C LYS A 129 15.36 -2.04 2.84
N HIS A 130 15.87 -0.99 2.20
CA HIS A 130 17.29 -0.65 2.24
C HIS A 130 17.79 -0.31 3.65
N TYR A 131 16.96 0.32 4.48
CA TYR A 131 17.29 0.63 5.87
C TYR A 131 17.21 -0.57 6.80
N CYS A 132 16.17 -1.41 6.64
CA CYS A 132 15.93 -2.55 7.52
C CYS A 132 16.90 -3.71 7.25
N ARG A 133 17.19 -4.03 5.97
CA ARG A 133 18.08 -5.13 5.57
C ARG A 133 17.76 -6.47 6.24
N THR A 134 16.48 -6.73 6.52
CA THR A 134 16.02 -7.94 7.20
C THR A 134 16.22 -9.17 6.33
N ARG A 135 16.77 -10.24 6.93
CA ARG A 135 16.97 -11.55 6.30
C ARG A 135 15.63 -12.21 5.96
N ARG A 136 15.56 -12.83 4.78
CA ARG A 136 14.39 -13.60 4.35
C ARG A 136 14.31 -14.98 5.02
N PRO A 137 13.13 -15.63 5.03
CA PRO A 137 12.93 -16.91 5.71
C PRO A 137 13.95 -18.01 5.33
N GLN A 138 14.23 -18.18 4.03
CA GLN A 138 15.20 -19.17 3.55
C GLN A 138 16.62 -18.97 4.09
N ALA A 139 16.97 -17.74 4.48
CA ALA A 139 18.27 -17.47 5.07
C ALA A 139 18.36 -17.94 6.53
N LEU A 140 17.23 -18.10 7.23
CA LEU A 140 17.20 -18.58 8.63
C LEU A 140 17.12 -20.11 8.72
N SER A 141 16.51 -20.78 7.73
CA SER A 141 16.39 -22.24 7.76
C SER A 141 16.34 -22.84 6.35
N ASN A 142 17.20 -23.83 6.10
CA ASN A 142 17.20 -24.62 4.86
C ASN A 142 15.92 -25.46 4.66
N GLN A 143 15.09 -25.58 5.70
CA GLN A 143 13.76 -26.21 5.58
C GLN A 143 12.75 -25.29 4.91
N VAL A 144 13.07 -24.00 4.75
CA VAL A 144 12.26 -23.07 3.97
C VAL A 144 12.78 -23.05 2.54
N GLN A 145 11.99 -23.62 1.64
CA GLN A 145 12.24 -23.64 0.21
C GLN A 145 11.17 -22.78 -0.47
N PRO A 146 11.48 -21.52 -0.86
CA PRO A 146 10.52 -20.65 -1.53
C PRO A 146 10.10 -21.22 -2.89
N MET A 147 8.83 -21.00 -3.27
CA MET A 147 8.28 -21.51 -4.53
C MET A 147 8.45 -20.55 -5.71
N ILE A 148 8.90 -19.33 -5.43
CA ILE A 148 9.25 -18.31 -6.42
C ILE A 148 10.67 -17.83 -6.15
N GLN A 149 11.31 -17.26 -7.17
CA GLN A 149 12.64 -16.71 -7.00
C GLN A 149 12.61 -15.61 -5.94
N THR A 150 13.50 -15.74 -4.98
CA THR A 150 13.61 -14.75 -3.91
C THR A 150 14.21 -13.45 -4.47
N PRO A 151 13.54 -12.30 -4.28
CA PRO A 151 14.09 -11.02 -4.75
C PRO A 151 15.40 -10.65 -4.06
N ASP A 152 16.23 -9.85 -4.73
CA ASP A 152 17.58 -9.43 -4.31
C ASP A 152 17.61 -8.40 -3.17
N HIS A 153 16.46 -7.80 -2.85
CA HIS A 153 16.28 -6.86 -1.75
C HIS A 153 15.76 -7.53 -0.46
N SER A 154 15.80 -6.77 0.64
CA SER A 154 15.43 -7.27 1.97
C SER A 154 13.95 -7.65 2.12
N ALA A 155 13.67 -8.46 3.16
CA ALA A 155 12.35 -9.02 3.44
C ALA A 155 11.34 -7.99 3.96
N PHE A 156 11.78 -6.99 4.73
CA PHE A 156 10.86 -6.19 5.54
C PHE A 156 10.83 -4.72 5.10
N PRO A 157 9.65 -4.09 4.95
CA PRO A 157 8.30 -4.70 4.98
C PRO A 157 8.02 -5.56 3.73
N SER A 158 6.91 -6.29 3.70
CA SER A 158 6.48 -7.05 2.51
C SER A 158 6.00 -6.12 1.41
N GLY A 159 6.47 -6.35 0.18
CA GLY A 159 6.25 -5.41 -0.91
C GLY A 159 4.84 -5.45 -1.49
N HIS A 160 4.48 -6.62 -2.00
CA HIS A 160 3.11 -6.93 -2.41
C HIS A 160 2.05 -6.62 -1.35
N ALA A 161 2.39 -6.75 -0.05
CA ALA A 161 1.45 -6.33 0.99
C ALA A 161 1.26 -4.81 1.01
N THR A 162 2.33 -4.01 0.97
CA THR A 162 2.23 -2.55 0.87
C THR A 162 1.42 -2.13 -0.35
N GLU A 163 1.78 -2.64 -1.52
CA GLU A 163 1.16 -2.29 -2.80
C GLU A 163 -0.33 -2.66 -2.81
N ALA A 164 -0.66 -3.89 -2.42
CA ALA A 164 -2.04 -4.37 -2.45
C ALA A 164 -2.93 -3.64 -1.43
N PHE A 165 -2.44 -3.36 -0.22
CA PHE A 165 -3.20 -2.58 0.75
C PHE A 165 -3.32 -1.09 0.38
N ALA A 166 -2.32 -0.52 -0.29
CA ALA A 166 -2.41 0.83 -0.85
C ALA A 166 -3.48 0.90 -1.95
N VAL A 167 -3.49 -0.05 -2.89
CA VAL A 167 -4.50 -0.18 -3.94
C VAL A 167 -5.90 -0.35 -3.35
N ALA A 168 -6.06 -1.30 -2.42
CA ALA A 168 -7.34 -1.54 -1.76
C ALA A 168 -7.86 -0.28 -1.06
N THR A 169 -6.97 0.45 -0.37
CA THR A 169 -7.32 1.68 0.34
C THR A 169 -7.73 2.80 -0.61
N VAL A 170 -6.95 3.06 -1.66
CA VAL A 170 -7.31 4.08 -2.67
C VAL A 170 -8.64 3.74 -3.32
N LEU A 171 -8.83 2.49 -3.73
CA LEU A 171 -10.02 2.05 -4.44
C LEU A 171 -11.27 2.09 -3.55
N TYR A 172 -11.14 1.66 -2.29
CA TYR A 172 -12.22 1.77 -1.29
C TYR A 172 -12.60 3.24 -1.07
N LEU A 173 -11.63 4.09 -0.75
CA LEU A 173 -11.87 5.51 -0.47
C LEU A 173 -12.42 6.26 -1.69
N LEU A 174 -11.97 5.92 -2.90
CA LEU A 174 -12.46 6.50 -4.14
C LEU A 174 -13.91 6.12 -4.41
N ARG A 175 -14.27 4.85 -4.18
CA ARG A 175 -15.65 4.35 -4.33
C ARG A 175 -16.59 5.03 -3.35
N GLU A 176 -16.19 5.18 -2.08
CA GLU A 176 -16.98 5.86 -1.06
C GLU A 176 -17.13 7.37 -1.36
N ASP A 177 -16.04 8.06 -1.73
CA ASP A 177 -16.11 9.49 -2.13
C ASP A 177 -16.98 9.68 -3.39
N GLY A 178 -16.97 8.72 -4.33
CA GLY A 178 -17.85 8.70 -5.51
C GLY A 178 -19.33 8.49 -5.17
N ALA A 179 -19.62 7.68 -4.15
CA ALA A 179 -20.96 7.49 -3.61
C ALA A 179 -21.44 8.65 -2.70
N GLY A 180 -20.58 9.66 -2.48
CA GLY A 180 -20.86 10.78 -1.58
C GLY A 180 -20.82 10.41 -0.09
N THR A 181 -20.25 9.26 0.26
CA THR A 181 -20.08 8.80 1.64
C THR A 181 -18.72 9.22 2.18
N TYR A 182 -18.67 9.54 3.47
CA TYR A 182 -17.38 9.70 4.14
C TYR A 182 -16.90 8.34 4.64
N ALA A 183 -15.67 7.98 4.27
CA ALA A 183 -15.01 6.79 4.77
C ALA A 183 -13.52 7.02 5.01
N ASN A 184 -12.96 6.16 5.84
CA ASN A 184 -11.54 6.10 6.14
C ASN A 184 -10.93 4.73 5.85
N ALA A 185 -9.60 4.65 5.85
CA ALA A 185 -8.89 3.43 5.50
C ALA A 185 -9.21 2.22 6.40
N THR A 186 -9.79 2.43 7.59
CA THR A 186 -10.20 1.35 8.49
C THR A 186 -11.71 1.10 8.49
N SER A 187 -12.51 1.93 7.81
CA SER A 187 -13.97 1.81 7.73
C SER A 187 -14.41 0.57 6.95
N GLY A 188 -13.57 0.14 6.00
CA GLY A 188 -13.75 -1.11 5.26
C GLY A 188 -13.14 -2.34 5.95
N LEU A 189 -12.60 -2.22 7.17
CA LEU A 189 -12.02 -3.32 7.94
C LEU A 189 -12.98 -3.80 9.05
N GLY A 190 -12.88 -5.08 9.45
CA GLY A 190 -13.67 -5.70 10.51
C GLY A 190 -14.37 -7.00 10.10
N GLY A 191 -15.35 -7.45 10.89
CA GLY A 191 -15.99 -8.77 10.71
C GLY A 191 -16.64 -9.02 9.34
N HIS A 192 -16.97 -7.97 8.59
CA HIS A 192 -17.40 -8.03 7.19
C HIS A 192 -16.51 -7.13 6.32
N SER A 193 -15.19 -7.30 6.44
CA SER A 193 -14.22 -6.49 5.71
C SER A 193 -14.52 -6.46 4.21
N ASP A 194 -14.34 -5.28 3.62
CA ASP A 194 -14.60 -5.05 2.20
C ASP A 194 -13.84 -6.06 1.33
N PRO A 195 -14.44 -6.60 0.25
CA PRO A 195 -13.78 -7.51 -0.67
C PRO A 195 -12.42 -7.03 -1.16
N LEU A 196 -12.21 -5.70 -1.29
CA LEU A 196 -10.93 -5.11 -1.66
C LEU A 196 -9.83 -5.41 -0.64
N TYR A 197 -10.11 -5.21 0.66
CA TYR A 197 -9.14 -5.53 1.71
C TYR A 197 -8.92 -7.04 1.86
N ARG A 198 -9.94 -7.86 1.58
CA ARG A 198 -9.79 -9.32 1.53
C ARG A 198 -8.89 -9.78 0.38
N ALA A 199 -8.97 -9.14 -0.77
CA ALA A 199 -8.06 -9.39 -1.89
C ALA A 199 -6.62 -8.99 -1.55
N ALA A 200 -6.43 -7.81 -0.95
CA ALA A 200 -5.11 -7.36 -0.50
C ALA A 200 -4.50 -8.31 0.55
N HIS A 201 -5.31 -8.74 1.52
CA HIS A 201 -4.89 -9.73 2.50
C HIS A 201 -4.46 -11.04 1.82
N ARG A 202 -5.25 -11.56 0.87
CA ARG A 202 -4.92 -12.79 0.14
C ARG A 202 -3.61 -12.68 -0.63
N ILE A 203 -3.34 -11.56 -1.30
CA ILE A 203 -2.07 -11.27 -1.97
C ILE A 203 -0.90 -11.28 -0.97
N ALA A 204 -1.08 -10.66 0.20
CA ALA A 204 -0.08 -10.62 1.26
C ALA A 204 0.20 -12.00 1.86
N THR A 205 -0.84 -12.77 2.21
CA THR A 205 -0.72 -14.15 2.72
C THR A 205 -0.02 -15.06 1.71
N ASN A 206 -0.29 -14.88 0.42
CA ASN A 206 0.35 -15.65 -0.65
C ASN A 206 1.88 -15.46 -0.67
N ARG A 207 2.42 -14.35 -0.13
CA ARG A 207 3.87 -14.18 0.02
C ARG A 207 4.46 -15.04 1.14
N THR A 208 3.69 -15.30 2.19
CA THR A 208 4.05 -16.26 3.25
C THR A 208 3.92 -17.70 2.76
N VAL A 209 2.84 -18.02 2.04
CA VAL A 209 2.68 -19.33 1.35
C VAL A 209 3.85 -19.60 0.41
N ALA A 210 4.27 -18.58 -0.35
CA ALA A 210 5.41 -18.67 -1.24
C ALA A 210 6.77 -18.81 -0.54
N GLY A 211 6.83 -18.60 0.78
CA GLY A 211 8.03 -18.74 1.60
C GLY A 211 8.99 -17.55 1.52
N VAL A 212 8.58 -16.42 0.96
CA VAL A 212 9.45 -15.25 0.74
C VAL A 212 9.33 -14.16 1.81
N HIS A 213 8.26 -14.18 2.62
CA HIS A 213 7.95 -13.19 3.65
C HIS A 213 7.40 -13.83 4.92
N TYR A 214 7.72 -13.25 6.08
CA TYR A 214 7.08 -13.58 7.36
C TYR A 214 5.72 -12.89 7.48
N PRO A 215 4.77 -13.40 8.28
CA PRO A 215 3.52 -12.71 8.55
C PRO A 215 3.72 -11.28 9.07
N CYS A 216 4.71 -11.04 9.92
CA CYS A 216 5.03 -9.69 10.39
C CYS A 216 5.47 -8.72 9.29
N ASP A 217 6.09 -9.22 8.20
CA ASP A 217 6.43 -8.39 7.03
C ASP A 217 5.15 -7.89 6.36
N SER A 218 4.15 -8.77 6.23
CA SER A 218 2.84 -8.48 5.66
C SER A 218 2.04 -7.53 6.54
N ALA A 219 2.11 -7.66 7.87
CA ALA A 219 1.48 -6.72 8.80
C ALA A 219 2.06 -5.30 8.67
N ALA A 220 3.38 -5.16 8.58
CA ALA A 220 4.03 -3.88 8.36
C ALA A 220 3.69 -3.27 6.99
N GLY A 221 3.70 -4.12 5.94
CA GLY A 221 3.29 -3.72 4.59
C GLY A 221 1.84 -3.23 4.56
N ALA A 222 0.91 -3.95 5.19
CA ALA A 222 -0.48 -3.54 5.28
C ALA A 222 -0.65 -2.18 5.96
N MET A 223 -0.01 -1.95 7.12
CA MET A 223 -0.06 -0.66 7.82
C MET A 223 0.53 0.49 6.98
N LEU A 224 1.63 0.22 6.26
CA LEU A 224 2.20 1.18 5.32
C LEU A 224 1.26 1.45 4.14
N GLY A 225 0.63 0.42 3.58
CA GLY A 225 -0.34 0.52 2.49
C GLY A 225 -1.57 1.35 2.87
N LEU A 226 -2.14 1.14 4.07
CA LEU A 226 -3.21 1.98 4.60
C LEU A 226 -2.78 3.45 4.69
N ALA A 227 -1.56 3.71 5.16
CA ALA A 227 -1.01 5.05 5.28
C ALA A 227 -0.81 5.73 3.91
N LEU A 228 -0.22 5.03 2.95
CA LEU A 228 0.02 5.55 1.61
C LEU A 228 -1.28 5.78 0.84
N GLY A 229 -2.24 4.84 0.90
CA GLY A 229 -3.52 5.02 0.22
C GLY A 229 -4.34 6.18 0.80
N THR A 230 -4.28 6.38 2.12
CA THR A 230 -4.88 7.55 2.78
C THR A 230 -4.20 8.85 2.33
N ALA A 231 -2.88 8.87 2.23
CA ALA A 231 -2.14 10.01 1.72
C ALA A 231 -2.51 10.35 0.27
N VAL A 232 -2.63 9.36 -0.61
CA VAL A 232 -3.07 9.56 -2.00
C VAL A 232 -4.47 10.19 -2.06
N ARG A 233 -5.43 9.70 -1.27
CA ARG A 233 -6.76 10.33 -1.12
C ARG A 233 -6.64 11.79 -0.68
N ASP A 234 -5.85 12.07 0.36
CA ASP A 234 -5.75 13.42 0.93
C ASP A 234 -5.14 14.42 -0.06
N MET A 235 -4.12 13.99 -0.81
CA MET A 235 -3.56 14.74 -1.93
C MET A 235 -4.60 14.98 -3.03
N GLY A 236 -5.40 13.95 -3.34
CA GLY A 236 -6.47 13.97 -4.33
C GLY A 236 -7.69 14.81 -3.96
N ARG A 237 -7.98 15.05 -2.68
CA ARG A 237 -9.10 15.91 -2.26
C ARG A 237 -8.70 17.36 -1.98
N ALA A 238 -7.41 17.70 -2.08
CA ALA A 238 -6.85 19.03 -1.83
C ALA A 238 -7.34 19.68 -0.50
N THR A 239 -7.62 18.86 0.52
CA THR A 239 -8.28 19.31 1.75
C THR A 239 -7.42 20.32 2.51
N SER A 240 -8.04 21.37 3.06
CA SER A 240 -7.37 22.38 3.87
C SER A 240 -6.86 21.82 5.20
N ALA A 241 -5.71 22.36 5.62
CA ALA A 241 -4.85 21.87 6.69
C ALA A 241 -5.57 21.51 8.00
N GLY A 242 -5.18 20.36 8.55
CA GLY A 242 -5.31 20.00 9.96
C GLY A 242 -4.24 18.94 10.24
N GLY A 243 -3.17 19.31 10.94
CA GLY A 243 -1.95 18.49 11.00
C GLY A 243 -2.06 17.30 11.94
N LEU A 244 -1.51 16.13 11.54
CA LEU A 244 -1.66 14.76 12.10
C LEU A 244 -2.12 14.60 13.56
N ALA A 245 -3.27 13.91 13.81
CA ALA A 245 -3.81 13.78 15.17
C ALA A 245 -2.91 12.86 15.99
N SER A 246 -2.22 11.94 15.30
CA SER A 246 -0.97 11.31 15.71
C SER A 246 -0.37 10.56 14.50
N PRO A 247 0.95 10.61 14.28
CA PRO A 247 1.61 9.76 13.29
C PRO A 247 1.41 8.27 13.63
N LEU A 248 1.25 7.41 12.62
CA LEU A 248 1.21 5.96 12.86
C LEU A 248 2.59 5.46 13.30
N SER A 249 2.62 4.48 14.20
CA SER A 249 3.85 3.83 14.62
C SER A 249 3.69 2.33 14.66
N PHE A 250 4.14 1.65 13.60
CA PHE A 250 4.27 0.20 13.61
C PHE A 250 5.54 -0.22 14.33
N GLY A 251 5.41 -1.21 15.22
CA GLY A 251 6.58 -1.89 15.75
C GLY A 251 6.22 -3.21 16.39
N PHE A 252 7.06 -3.67 17.29
CA PHE A 252 6.97 -5.02 17.84
C PHE A 252 6.74 -5.00 19.35
N THR A 253 6.09 -6.04 19.85
CA THR A 253 5.97 -6.34 21.28
C THR A 253 6.29 -7.80 21.55
N SER A 254 6.70 -8.11 22.78
CA SER A 254 6.83 -9.50 23.26
C SER A 254 5.82 -9.81 24.38
N THR A 255 4.91 -8.87 24.64
CA THR A 255 3.81 -9.00 25.60
C THR A 255 2.48 -8.89 24.85
N ALA A 256 1.35 -8.70 25.56
CA ALA A 256 0.04 -8.60 24.94
C ALA A 256 0.02 -7.61 23.75
N SER A 257 -0.67 -7.97 22.66
CA SER A 257 -0.75 -7.15 21.46
C SER A 257 -1.35 -5.78 21.81
N GLN A 258 -0.73 -4.72 21.27
CA GLN A 258 -1.17 -3.33 21.44
C GLN A 258 -1.45 -2.75 20.05
N THR A 259 -2.16 -1.62 19.99
CA THR A 259 -2.39 -0.89 18.73
C THR A 259 -1.08 -0.68 17.98
N ALA A 260 -1.06 -1.04 16.70
CA ALA A 260 0.11 -1.00 15.82
C ALA A 260 1.38 -1.73 16.34
N LYS A 261 1.27 -2.66 17.30
CA LYS A 261 2.38 -3.51 17.77
C LYS A 261 2.12 -4.97 17.43
N PHE A 262 3.01 -5.55 16.63
CA PHE A 262 2.99 -6.96 16.24
C PHE A 262 3.69 -7.81 17.30
N ASN A 263 3.02 -8.83 17.83
CA ASN A 263 3.67 -9.83 18.68
C ASN A 263 4.29 -10.90 17.77
N TYR A 264 5.55 -11.28 17.99
CA TYR A 264 6.24 -12.29 17.19
C TYR A 264 5.59 -13.68 17.17
N ALA A 265 4.68 -13.97 18.09
CA ALA A 265 3.87 -15.18 18.08
C ALA A 265 2.58 -15.04 17.24
N ASP A 266 2.11 -13.81 16.97
CA ASP A 266 0.88 -13.56 16.20
C ASP A 266 1.08 -13.98 14.73
N ASP A 267 -0.03 -14.36 14.09
CA ASP A 267 -0.14 -14.39 12.62
C ASP A 267 -0.71 -13.05 12.14
N PHE A 268 -0.52 -12.75 10.85
CA PHE A 268 -1.16 -11.61 10.21
C PHE A 268 -2.44 -12.07 9.50
N ASP A 269 -3.58 -11.58 9.98
CA ASP A 269 -4.86 -11.69 9.27
C ASP A 269 -5.60 -10.34 9.20
N ILE A 270 -6.75 -10.32 8.51
CA ILE A 270 -7.53 -9.10 8.34
C ILE A 270 -8.17 -8.61 9.65
N ASP A 271 -8.47 -9.51 10.59
CA ASP A 271 -9.02 -9.17 11.89
C ASP A 271 -7.94 -8.58 12.81
N TRP A 272 -6.70 -9.07 12.70
CA TRP A 272 -5.52 -8.49 13.31
C TRP A 272 -5.38 -7.05 12.87
N LEU A 273 -5.49 -6.78 11.56
CA LEU A 273 -5.38 -5.44 11.00
C LEU A 273 -6.53 -4.55 11.48
N ALA A 274 -7.77 -5.03 11.41
CA ALA A 274 -8.95 -4.30 11.87
C ALA A 274 -8.86 -3.89 13.35
N ALA A 275 -8.33 -4.78 14.19
CA ALA A 275 -8.19 -4.53 15.63
C ALA A 275 -7.04 -3.57 15.98
N ARG A 276 -6.04 -3.39 15.10
CA ARG A 276 -4.77 -2.72 15.44
C ARG A 276 -4.43 -1.53 14.55
N ALA A 277 -5.08 -1.39 13.40
CA ALA A 277 -5.00 -0.19 12.58
C ALA A 277 -5.85 0.91 13.23
N ALA A 278 -5.18 1.93 13.76
CA ALA A 278 -5.89 3.14 14.18
C ALA A 278 -6.42 3.88 12.94
N PRO A 279 -7.63 4.46 12.99
CA PRO A 279 -8.07 5.36 11.94
C PRO A 279 -7.04 6.46 11.73
N LEU A 280 -6.67 6.71 10.48
CA LEU A 280 -5.85 7.86 10.10
C LEU A 280 -6.66 9.18 10.09
N ASP A 281 -7.86 9.15 10.65
CA ASP A 281 -8.93 10.14 10.52
C ASP A 281 -8.78 11.42 11.30
N GLY A 282 -7.60 11.62 11.87
CA GLY A 282 -7.31 12.87 12.54
C GLY A 282 -7.33 14.08 11.62
N THR A 283 -6.82 13.94 10.40
CA THR A 283 -5.88 14.99 9.98
C THR A 283 -5.45 14.96 8.53
N ARG A 284 -5.97 15.96 7.84
CA ARG A 284 -5.79 16.28 6.43
C ARG A 284 -4.32 16.58 6.16
N LEU A 285 -3.65 15.60 5.57
CA LEU A 285 -2.25 15.68 5.20
C LEU A 285 -2.02 16.82 4.18
N VAL A 286 -0.99 17.63 4.44
CA VAL A 286 -0.73 18.91 3.76
C VAL A 286 0.13 18.68 2.52
N ALA A 287 -0.35 17.92 1.55
CA ALA A 287 0.31 17.79 0.25
C ALA A 287 -0.70 18.08 -0.86
N LYS A 288 -1.05 19.36 -1.04
CA LYS A 288 -1.93 19.75 -2.15
C LYS A 288 -1.17 19.52 -3.45
N SER A 289 -1.67 18.61 -4.28
CA SER A 289 -1.22 18.47 -5.65
C SER A 289 -2.42 18.70 -6.57
N PRO A 290 -2.51 19.86 -7.25
CA PRO A 290 -3.60 20.15 -8.19
C PRO A 290 -3.77 19.07 -9.27
N MET A 291 -2.65 18.51 -9.74
CA MET A 291 -2.64 17.43 -10.73
C MET A 291 -3.24 16.13 -10.19
N ILE A 292 -2.86 15.72 -8.98
CA ILE A 292 -3.45 14.53 -8.34
C ILE A 292 -4.90 14.77 -7.94
N ASN A 293 -5.25 16.02 -7.59
CA ASN A 293 -6.64 16.40 -7.35
C ASN A 293 -7.51 16.30 -8.60
N GLN A 294 -7.01 16.71 -9.76
CA GLN A 294 -7.70 16.53 -11.02
C GLN A 294 -7.86 15.05 -11.36
N LEU A 295 -6.79 14.25 -11.24
CA LEU A 295 -6.85 12.81 -11.49
C LEU A 295 -7.84 12.11 -10.54
N TRP A 296 -7.80 12.41 -9.25
CA TRP A 296 -8.76 11.89 -8.27
C TRP A 296 -10.19 12.27 -8.63
N SER A 297 -10.43 13.52 -9.03
CA SER A 297 -11.77 14.00 -9.40
C SER A 297 -12.32 13.29 -10.64
N LEU A 298 -11.48 13.07 -11.66
CA LEU A 298 -11.83 12.32 -12.86
C LEU A 298 -12.10 10.85 -12.54
N ALA A 299 -11.22 10.21 -11.76
CA ALA A 299 -11.39 8.83 -11.31
C ALA A 299 -12.68 8.69 -10.49
N LYS A 300 -12.94 9.61 -9.55
CA LYS A 300 -14.14 9.63 -8.70
C LYS A 300 -15.42 9.71 -9.54
N ALA A 301 -15.43 10.52 -10.60
CA ALA A 301 -16.58 10.67 -11.47
C ALA A 301 -16.96 9.35 -12.16
N GLU A 302 -16.01 8.43 -12.37
CA GLU A 302 -16.32 7.09 -12.87
C GLU A 302 -17.19 6.32 -11.85
N TRP A 303 -17.04 6.56 -10.54
CA TRP A 303 -17.72 5.86 -9.42
C TRP A 303 -19.00 6.51 -8.94
N ALA A 304 -19.33 7.69 -9.47
CA ALA A 304 -20.63 8.28 -9.27
C ALA A 304 -21.66 7.48 -10.09
N GLY A 305 -22.53 6.76 -9.39
CA GLY A 305 -23.72 6.13 -9.98
C GLY A 305 -24.86 7.13 -10.11
#